data_AF-A0A838G9Z0-F1
#
_entry.id   AF-A0A838G9Z0-F1
#
_cell.length_a   1.000
_cell.length_b   1.000
_cell.length_c   1.000
_cell.angle_alpha   90.00
_cell.angle_beta   90.00
_cell.angle_gamma   90.00
#
_symmetry.space_group_name_H-M   'P 1'
#
loop_
_entity.id
_entity.type
_entity.pdbx_description
1 polymer ?
#
loop_
_entity_poly.entity_id
_entity_poly.type
_entity_poly.pdbx_seq_one_letter_code
_entity_poly.pdbx_strand_id
1 'polypeptide(L)'
;MNAILRGAISGVCATVPMTVPIITARRIGLIGTAPPVQISANIAARTPLLPKRRHEGFPATWIAAHFGYGAACGTVYALVTPALPRRPAAKGLIFGALVWAVSYLGYLPAMKLYPAPDDDAPPRTAVMIAAHAVFGLALGHTEQWLRSRR
;
A
#
# COMPACT_ATOMS: atom_id res chain seq x y z
N MET A 1 22.03 6.18 -8.09
CA MET A 1 20.69 6.03 -8.69
C MET A 1 20.26 4.61 -9.09
N ASN A 2 20.68 3.46 -8.54
CA ASN A 2 20.26 2.13 -9.05
C ASN A 2 18.72 1.91 -9.02
N ALA A 3 18.20 0.90 -9.74
CA ALA A 3 16.75 0.70 -9.88
C ALA A 3 16.07 0.36 -8.55
N ILE A 4 16.75 -0.42 -7.70
CA ILE A 4 16.26 -0.82 -6.37
C ILE A 4 16.03 0.40 -5.48
N LEU A 5 17.05 1.24 -5.29
CA LEU A 5 16.96 2.41 -4.42
C LEU A 5 15.94 3.43 -4.95
N ARG A 6 15.88 3.63 -6.26
CA ARG A 6 14.87 4.48 -6.89
C ARG A 6 13.45 3.95 -6.63
N GLY A 7 13.24 2.66 -6.83
CA GLY A 7 11.95 2.02 -6.61
C GLY A 7 11.51 2.13 -5.16
N ALA A 8 12.40 1.81 -4.21
CA ALA A 8 12.14 1.93 -2.79
C ALA A 8 11.72 3.36 -2.40
N ILE A 9 12.47 4.39 -2.81
CA ILE A 9 12.13 5.80 -2.53
C ILE A 9 10.78 6.15 -3.17
N SER A 10 10.54 5.75 -4.41
CA SER A 10 9.28 6.04 -5.11
C SER A 10 8.08 5.41 -4.39
N GLY A 11 8.25 4.18 -3.88
CA GLY A 11 7.24 3.47 -3.09
C GLY A 11 6.93 4.15 -1.76
N VAL A 12 7.96 4.59 -1.03
CA VAL A 12 7.80 5.38 0.21
C VAL A 12 7.05 6.69 -0.09
N CYS A 13 7.47 7.43 -1.12
CA CYS A 13 6.82 8.67 -1.53
C CYS A 13 5.36 8.46 -1.95
N ALA A 14 5.06 7.39 -2.68
CA ALA A 14 3.70 7.06 -3.14
C ALA A 14 2.75 6.64 -2.00
N THR A 15 3.30 6.12 -0.90
CA THR A 15 2.53 5.72 0.28
C THR A 15 1.89 6.93 1.00
N VAL A 16 2.55 8.10 0.93
CA VAL A 16 2.03 9.32 1.57
C VAL A 16 0.67 9.75 0.97
N PRO A 17 0.53 10.04 -0.34
CA PRO A 17 -0.75 10.44 -0.91
C PRO A 17 -1.79 9.32 -0.89
N MET A 18 -1.38 8.04 -0.96
CA MET A 18 -2.28 6.88 -0.80
C MET A 18 -3.06 6.91 0.52
N THR A 19 -2.49 7.52 1.56
CA THR A 19 -3.11 7.59 2.89
C THR A 19 -4.27 8.61 2.93
N VAL A 20 -4.34 9.55 1.97
CA VAL A 20 -5.36 10.61 1.94
C VAL A 20 -6.79 10.04 1.81
N PRO A 21 -7.13 9.19 0.83
CA PRO A 21 -8.46 8.58 0.75
C PRO A 21 -8.87 7.85 2.03
N ILE A 22 -7.93 7.15 2.67
CA ILE A 22 -8.16 6.37 3.89
C ILE A 22 -8.49 7.31 5.06
N ILE A 23 -7.68 8.36 5.28
CA ILE A 23 -7.90 9.34 6.35
C ILE A 23 -9.22 10.09 6.12
N THR A 24 -9.48 10.53 4.88
CA THR A 24 -10.72 11.26 4.55
C THR A 24 -11.95 10.41 4.81
N ALA A 25 -11.98 9.18 4.30
CA ALA A 25 -13.09 8.25 4.52
C ALA A 25 -13.33 7.97 6.01
N ARG A 26 -12.25 7.85 6.78
CA ARG A 26 -12.36 7.64 8.23
C ARG A 26 -12.88 8.88 8.97
N ARG A 27 -12.43 10.07 8.59
CA ARG A 27 -12.87 11.34 9.21
C ARG A 27 -14.35 11.63 8.98
N ILE A 28 -14.89 11.25 7.82
CA ILE A 28 -16.30 11.43 7.50
C ILE A 28 -17.19 10.27 7.98
N GLY A 29 -16.63 9.30 8.71
CA GLY A 29 -17.38 8.15 9.24
C GLY A 29 -17.76 7.09 8.20
N LEU A 30 -17.25 7.18 6.96
CA LEU A 30 -17.53 6.21 5.89
C LEU A 30 -16.90 4.84 6.21
N ILE A 31 -15.77 4.83 6.90
CA ILE A 31 -15.10 3.60 7.36
C ILE A 31 -14.70 3.70 8.83
N GLY A 32 -14.75 2.56 9.54
CA GLY A 32 -14.24 2.44 10.92
C GLY A 32 -12.71 2.32 10.99
N THR A 33 -12.20 1.16 11.42
CA THR A 33 -10.75 0.91 11.51
C THR A 33 -10.11 0.89 10.13
N ALA A 34 -9.04 1.66 9.91
CA ALA A 34 -8.33 1.65 8.63
C ALA A 34 -7.75 0.25 8.34
N PRO A 35 -7.93 -0.30 7.12
CA PRO A 35 -7.40 -1.61 6.75
C PRO A 35 -5.91 -1.85 7.07
N PRO A 36 -4.97 -0.92 6.77
CA PRO A 36 -3.56 -1.13 7.11
C PRO A 36 -3.29 -1.24 8.62
N VAL A 37 -4.09 -0.58 9.46
CA VAL A 37 -3.98 -0.69 10.92
C VAL A 37 -4.44 -2.08 11.37
N GLN A 38 -5.57 -2.56 10.85
CA GLN A 38 -6.10 -3.90 11.16
C GLN A 38 -5.15 -5.01 10.71
N ILE A 39 -4.59 -4.91 9.50
CA ILE A 39 -3.61 -5.87 8.97
C ILE A 39 -2.36 -5.91 9.87
N SER A 40 -1.82 -4.74 10.22
CA SER A 40 -0.62 -4.65 11.06
C SER A 40 -0.85 -5.21 12.46
N ALA A 41 -2.03 -4.95 13.05
CA ALA A 41 -2.42 -5.51 14.33
C ALA A 41 -2.54 -7.04 14.27
N ASN A 42 -3.13 -7.59 13.21
CA ASN A 42 -3.25 -9.04 13.01
C ASN A 42 -1.89 -9.72 12.81
N ILE A 43 -0.96 -9.10 12.09
CA ILE A 43 0.42 -9.58 11.96
C ILE A 43 1.12 -9.58 13.33
N ALA A 44 1.03 -8.46 14.06
CA ALA A 44 1.66 -8.33 15.36
C ALA A 44 1.13 -9.36 16.37
N ALA A 45 -0.18 -9.59 16.39
CA ALA A 45 -0.82 -10.58 17.25
C ALA A 45 -0.34 -12.02 16.97
N ARG A 46 0.13 -12.30 15.76
CA ARG A 46 0.59 -13.63 15.31
C ARG A 46 2.11 -13.79 15.32
N THR A 47 2.86 -12.77 15.70
CA THR A 47 4.32 -12.79 15.71
C THR A 47 4.83 -12.89 17.15
N PRO A 48 5.31 -14.06 17.61
CA PRO A 48 5.71 -14.27 19.01
C PRO A 48 6.85 -13.36 19.48
N LEU A 49 7.68 -12.89 18.55
CA LEU A 49 8.85 -12.05 18.80
C LEU A 49 8.52 -10.56 18.95
N LEU A 50 7.30 -10.13 18.57
CA LEU A 50 6.89 -8.75 18.74
C LEU A 50 6.32 -8.55 20.15
N PRO A 51 6.75 -7.50 20.89
CA PRO A 51 6.20 -7.23 22.21
C PRO A 51 4.68 -7.12 22.11
N LYS A 52 3.95 -7.93 22.90
CA LYS A 52 2.50 -7.80 23.10
C LYS A 52 2.21 -6.54 23.92
N ARG A 53 2.56 -5.37 23.39
CA ARG A 53 2.32 -4.09 24.05
C ARG A 53 0.84 -3.74 23.91
N ARG A 54 0.14 -3.74 25.03
CA ARG A 54 -1.15 -3.07 25.23
C ARG A 54 -0.86 -1.56 25.20
N HIS A 55 -1.06 -0.86 24.07
CA HIS A 55 -0.95 0.60 24.07
C HIS A 55 -2.00 1.30 23.23
N GLU A 56 -2.62 2.25 23.90
CA GLU A 56 -3.64 3.21 23.51
C GLU A 56 -3.10 4.31 22.56
N GLY A 57 -2.11 3.98 21.72
CA GLY A 57 -1.43 4.93 20.83
C GLY A 57 -1.21 4.37 19.42
N PHE A 58 -1.21 5.28 18.43
CA PHE A 58 -1.06 4.99 17.00
C PHE A 58 0.22 4.17 16.74
N PRO A 59 0.16 2.86 16.41
CA PRO A 59 1.31 2.00 16.61
C PRO A 59 2.36 2.19 15.53
N ALA A 60 3.59 2.58 15.91
CA ALA A 60 4.73 2.74 14.99
C ALA A 60 4.97 1.52 14.06
N THR A 61 4.52 0.33 14.48
CA THR A 61 4.54 -0.90 13.69
C THR A 61 3.70 -0.80 12.42
N TRP A 62 2.54 -0.12 12.45
CA TRP A 62 1.74 0.08 11.23
C TRP A 62 2.47 1.00 10.25
N ILE A 63 3.10 2.08 10.73
CA ILE A 63 3.85 3.01 9.88
C ILE A 63 4.99 2.24 9.21
N ALA A 64 5.81 1.54 10.00
CA ALA A 64 6.91 0.75 9.48
C ALA A 64 6.44 -0.30 8.46
N ALA A 65 5.36 -1.04 8.76
CA ALA A 65 4.82 -2.05 7.85
C ALA A 65 4.27 -1.43 6.56
N HIS A 66 3.52 -0.33 6.64
CA HIS A 66 2.88 0.29 5.48
C HIS A 66 3.92 0.91 4.55
N PHE A 67 4.85 1.70 5.08
CA PHE A 67 5.91 2.32 4.28
C PHE A 67 6.94 1.30 3.80
N GLY A 68 7.26 0.28 4.60
CA GLY A 68 8.13 -0.82 4.19
C GLY A 68 7.53 -1.65 3.05
N TYR A 69 6.23 -1.95 3.13
CA TYR A 69 5.49 -2.60 2.05
C TYR A 69 5.46 -1.74 0.78
N GLY A 70 5.20 -0.44 0.92
CA GLY A 70 5.28 0.53 -0.17
C GLY A 70 6.64 0.54 -0.86
N ALA A 71 7.74 0.55 -0.08
CA ALA A 71 9.11 0.48 -0.60
C ALA A 71 9.38 -0.83 -1.37
N ALA A 72 8.90 -1.96 -0.87
CA ALA A 72 9.02 -3.25 -1.54
C ALA A 72 8.26 -3.26 -2.87
N CYS A 73 7.00 -2.81 -2.88
CA CYS A 73 6.20 -2.65 -4.10
C CYS A 73 6.86 -1.70 -5.11
N GLY A 74 7.41 -0.57 -4.65
CA GLY A 74 8.11 0.37 -5.51
C GLY A 74 9.39 -0.21 -6.13
N THR A 75 10.11 -1.04 -5.37
CA THR A 75 11.27 -1.80 -5.89
C THR A 75 10.84 -2.74 -7.00
N VAL A 76 9.79 -3.54 -6.79
CA VAL A 76 9.23 -4.42 -7.82
C VAL A 76 8.82 -3.61 -9.05
N TYR A 77 8.09 -2.51 -8.87
CA TYR A 77 7.67 -1.62 -9.95
C TYR A 77 8.85 -1.13 -10.80
N ALA A 78 9.92 -0.64 -10.17
CA ALA A 78 11.09 -0.11 -10.86
C ALA A 78 11.89 -1.17 -11.63
N LEU A 79 11.80 -2.44 -11.22
CA LEU A 79 12.44 -3.57 -11.90
C LEU A 79 11.63 -4.06 -13.10
N VAL A 80 10.30 -4.11 -13.00
CA VAL A 80 9.45 -4.78 -14.01
C VAL A 80 8.84 -3.83 -15.04
N THR A 81 8.62 -2.56 -14.69
CA THR A 81 7.90 -1.61 -15.56
C THR A 81 8.71 -0.81 -16.59
N PRO A 82 10.07 -0.77 -16.59
CA PRO A 82 10.83 -0.11 -17.64
C PRO A 82 10.57 -0.67 -19.04
N ALA A 83 10.31 -1.97 -19.17
CA ALA A 83 10.08 -2.64 -20.45
C ALA A 83 8.69 -2.39 -21.07
N LEU A 84 7.76 -1.78 -20.33
CA LEU A 84 6.39 -1.56 -20.81
C LEU A 84 6.26 -0.21 -21.56
N PRO A 85 5.80 -0.21 -22.82
CA PRO A 85 5.60 0.99 -23.65
C PRO A 85 4.28 1.68 -23.29
N ARG A 86 4.19 2.21 -22.06
CA ARG A 86 3.00 2.90 -21.55
C ARG A 86 3.38 4.16 -20.78
N ARG A 87 2.45 5.13 -20.77
CA ARG A 87 2.59 6.35 -19.97
C ARG A 87 2.75 5.99 -18.48
N PRO A 88 3.56 6.74 -17.71
CA PRO A 88 3.84 6.47 -16.30
C PRO A 88 2.57 6.31 -15.45
N ALA A 89 1.59 7.18 -15.66
CA ALA A 89 0.30 7.12 -14.99
C ALA A 89 -0.43 5.78 -15.23
N ALA A 90 -0.47 5.31 -16.48
CA ALA A 90 -1.13 4.06 -16.85
C ALA A 90 -0.41 2.84 -16.25
N LYS A 91 0.93 2.82 -16.30
CA LYS A 91 1.73 1.75 -15.66
C LYS A 91 1.51 1.73 -14.16
N GLY A 92 1.51 2.91 -13.56
CA GLY A 92 1.21 3.12 -12.15
C GLY A 92 -0.16 2.58 -11.76
N LEU A 93 -1.22 2.98 -12.45
CA LEU A 93 -2.59 2.53 -12.17
C LEU A 93 -2.75 1.01 -12.29
N ILE A 94 -2.22 0.41 -13.36
CA ILE A 94 -2.25 -1.05 -13.55
C ILE A 94 -1.52 -1.73 -12.39
N PHE A 95 -0.33 -1.23 -12.02
CA PHE A 95 0.44 -1.81 -10.93
C PHE A 95 -0.26 -1.64 -9.57
N GLY A 96 -0.83 -0.47 -9.28
CA GLY A 96 -1.61 -0.22 -8.06
C GLY A 96 -2.81 -1.14 -7.96
N ALA A 97 -3.55 -1.33 -9.06
CA ALA A 97 -4.66 -2.28 -9.13
C ALA A 97 -4.20 -3.72 -8.89
N LEU A 98 -3.05 -4.12 -9.45
CA LEU A 98 -2.46 -5.44 -9.19
C LEU A 98 -2.02 -5.61 -7.73
N VAL A 99 -1.40 -4.60 -7.12
CA VAL A 99 -1.03 -4.63 -5.70
C VAL A 99 -2.28 -4.80 -4.85
N TRP A 100 -3.34 -4.04 -5.12
CA TRP A 100 -4.61 -4.19 -4.42
C TRP A 100 -5.19 -5.60 -4.60
N ALA A 101 -5.32 -6.07 -5.84
CA ALA A 101 -5.94 -7.36 -6.15
C ALA A 101 -5.15 -8.53 -5.51
N VAL A 102 -3.84 -8.60 -5.73
CA VAL A 102 -2.99 -9.66 -5.17
C VAL A 102 -3.01 -9.66 -3.64
N SER A 103 -3.14 -8.49 -3.01
CA SER A 103 -3.20 -8.38 -1.56
C SER A 103 -4.58 -8.73 -1.00
N TYR A 104 -5.62 -8.03 -1.44
CA TYR A 104 -6.97 -8.08 -0.86
C TYR A 104 -7.81 -9.25 -1.36
N LEU A 105 -7.56 -9.74 -2.58
CA LEU A 105 -8.19 -10.98 -3.08
C LEU A 105 -7.30 -12.21 -2.87
N GLY A 106 -5.98 -12.02 -2.72
CA GLY A 106 -5.02 -13.11 -2.62
C GLY A 106 -4.57 -13.37 -1.20
N TYR A 107 -3.40 -12.84 -0.84
CA TYR A 107 -2.68 -13.35 0.32
C TYR A 107 -3.25 -12.86 1.67
N LEU A 108 -3.90 -11.69 1.76
CA LEU A 108 -4.42 -11.20 3.04
C LEU A 108 -5.58 -12.08 3.54
N PRO A 109 -6.59 -12.45 2.72
CA PRO A 109 -7.60 -13.42 3.12
C PRO A 109 -7.04 -14.83 3.34
N ALA A 110 -6.16 -15.31 2.45
CA ALA A 110 -5.57 -16.64 2.57
C ALA A 110 -4.81 -16.84 3.89
N MET A 111 -4.11 -15.80 4.34
CA MET A 111 -3.44 -15.79 5.64
C MET A 111 -4.35 -15.35 6.79
N LYS A 112 -5.66 -15.12 6.57
CA LYS A 112 -6.62 -14.61 7.57
C LYS A 112 -6.17 -13.28 8.22
N LEU A 113 -5.40 -12.46 7.52
CA LEU A 113 -4.94 -11.14 8.01
C LEU A 113 -5.98 -10.05 7.76
N TYR A 114 -6.86 -10.24 6.81
CA TYR A 114 -7.94 -9.32 6.45
C TYR A 114 -9.07 -10.08 5.76
N PRO A 115 -10.35 -9.71 5.93
CA PRO A 115 -11.46 -10.36 5.21
C PRO A 115 -11.34 -10.21 3.69
N ALA A 116 -11.91 -11.16 2.95
CA ALA A 116 -12.08 -11.00 1.50
C ALA A 116 -13.09 -9.87 1.21
N PRO A 117 -13.08 -9.24 0.02
CA PRO A 117 -13.99 -8.11 -0.28
C PRO A 117 -15.47 -8.45 -0.17
N ASP A 118 -15.87 -9.70 -0.45
CA ASP A 118 -17.25 -10.16 -0.31
C ASP A 118 -17.68 -10.30 1.17
N ASP A 119 -16.71 -10.41 2.08
CA ASP A 119 -16.90 -10.51 3.53
C ASP A 119 -16.56 -9.19 4.27
N ASP A 120 -16.25 -8.12 3.54
CA ASP A 120 -15.92 -6.80 4.10
C ASP A 120 -16.99 -5.74 3.72
N ALA A 121 -17.00 -4.61 4.42
CA ALA A 121 -17.95 -3.55 4.11
C ALA A 121 -17.63 -2.92 2.73
N PRO A 122 -18.60 -2.78 1.80
CA PRO A 122 -18.36 -2.23 0.47
C PRO A 122 -17.62 -0.87 0.44
N PRO A 123 -17.88 0.08 1.36
CA PRO A 123 -17.12 1.32 1.41
C PRO A 123 -15.63 1.13 1.69
N ARG A 124 -15.24 0.12 2.48
CA ARG A 124 -13.83 -0.18 2.78
C ARG A 124 -13.12 -0.68 1.54
N THR A 125 -13.75 -1.57 0.79
CA THR A 125 -13.26 -2.06 -0.50
C THR A 125 -13.06 -0.91 -1.49
N ALA A 126 -14.08 -0.05 -1.66
CA ALA A 126 -13.99 1.09 -2.58
C ALA A 126 -12.87 2.08 -2.20
N VAL A 127 -12.74 2.41 -0.91
CA VAL A 127 -11.67 3.28 -0.41
C VAL A 127 -10.30 2.65 -0.65
N MET A 128 -10.16 1.33 -0.49
CA MET A 128 -8.87 0.67 -0.73
C MET A 128 -8.51 0.62 -2.21
N ILE A 129 -9.47 0.41 -3.11
CA ILE A 129 -9.24 0.51 -4.56
C ILE A 129 -8.76 1.93 -4.91
N ALA A 130 -9.46 2.96 -4.41
CA ALA A 130 -9.10 4.36 -4.64
C ALA A 130 -7.70 4.70 -4.10
N ALA A 131 -7.39 4.24 -2.88
CA ALA A 131 -6.06 4.43 -2.28
C ALA A 131 -4.96 3.81 -3.14
N HIS A 132 -5.15 2.59 -3.65
CA HIS A 132 -4.16 1.94 -4.50
C HIS A 132 -4.04 2.56 -5.90
N ALA A 133 -5.13 3.15 -6.43
CA ALA A 133 -5.05 3.96 -7.63
C ALA A 133 -4.17 5.20 -7.42
N VAL A 134 -4.34 5.90 -6.29
CA VAL A 134 -3.49 7.05 -5.90
C VAL A 134 -2.03 6.63 -5.70
N PHE A 135 -1.80 5.51 -5.02
CA PHE A 135 -0.47 4.91 -4.88
C PHE A 135 0.18 4.67 -6.23
N GLY A 136 -0.54 3.98 -7.13
CA GLY A 136 -0.06 3.65 -8.47
C GLY A 136 0.32 4.89 -9.26
N LEU A 137 -0.56 5.90 -9.29
CA LEU A 137 -0.31 7.18 -9.98
C LEU A 137 0.94 7.87 -9.42
N ALA A 138 1.05 8.00 -8.10
CA ALA A 138 2.20 8.64 -7.46
C ALA A 138 3.49 7.87 -7.73
N LEU A 139 3.47 6.54 -7.58
CA LEU A 139 4.60 5.66 -7.82
C LEU A 139 5.13 5.79 -9.25
N GLY A 140 4.24 5.78 -10.24
CA GLY A 140 4.63 5.90 -11.65
C GLY A 140 5.30 7.23 -11.97
N HIS A 141 4.79 8.34 -11.42
CA HIS A 141 5.38 9.66 -11.63
C HIS A 141 6.71 9.83 -10.88
N THR A 142 6.77 9.45 -9.61
CA THR A 142 7.99 9.58 -8.81
C THR A 142 9.12 8.72 -9.35
N GLU A 143 8.83 7.49 -9.77
CA GLU A 143 9.86 6.61 -10.37
C GLU A 143 10.37 7.18 -11.69
N GLN A 144 9.49 7.68 -12.57
CA GLN A 144 9.92 8.29 -13.81
C GLN A 144 10.77 9.53 -13.56
N TRP A 145 10.34 10.41 -12.65
CA TRP A 145 11.06 11.63 -12.31
C TRP A 145 12.45 11.35 -11.74
N LEU A 146 12.57 10.36 -10.83
CA LEU A 146 13.88 9.93 -10.33
C LEU A 146 14.73 9.25 -11.41
N ARG A 147 14.10 8.59 -12.40
CA ARG A 147 14.81 7.95 -13.51
C ARG A 147 15.37 8.99 -14.49
N SER A 148 14.65 10.08 -14.74
CA SER A 148 15.09 11.15 -15.64
C SER A 148 16.17 12.07 -15.06
N ARG A 149 16.47 11.95 -13.76
CA ARG A 149 17.59 12.64 -13.09
C ARG A 149 18.89 11.83 -13.06
N ARG A 150 18.97 10.77 -13.86
CA ARG A 150 20.21 10.02 -14.08
C ARG A 150 21.01 10.60 -15.23
#